data_AF-A0AAF0FU68-F1
#
_entry.id   AF-A0AAF0FU68-F1
#
_cell.length_a   1.000
_cell.length_b   1.000
_cell.length_c   1.000
_cell.angle_alpha   90.00
_cell.angle_beta   90.00
_cell.angle_gamma   90.00
#
_symmetry.space_group_name_H-M   'P 1'
#
loop_
_entity.id
_entity.type
_entity.pdbx_description
1 polymer ?
#
loop_
_entity_poly.entity_id
_entity_poly.type
_entity_poly.pdbx_seq_one_letter_code
_entity_poly.pdbx_strand_id
1 'polypeptide(L)'
;MVLKNKPRSLIEVIEFKENVKRELEKLLDPGSRRRALRDYHARRRPRPCGMTVHTGVGCDYACLYCYIIDMGFKWGAKPYPLSGLELAYALANNPFFIPGPRGTFIAMGSVTEPFLEKTREKAFEYIEAISRFLGNPIQFSTKAYLSLDDAKRLYKLEPGISPLVTIVTIKYSSRLEPKAPSPDERFESIENLARAGLKPILFLRPIIPGVNDREYPEILERAKKAGAVGVVAGSLRVTERILFLFEKIGINTREIKRRLKKTPHGTEQVDIDTTDIKTRILEHARAIGLKTFPMACMANLYTHNQLCHPMIARNIATFQEGLEKPPEVDYEEITEAAKHLGLRVEEIKLTPRGDKAIIKIRGDKTKTLFLGELIKSHYRICIKIQSKH
;
A
#
# COMPACT_ATOMS: atom_id res chain seq x y z
N MET A 1 21.54 4.84 12.39
CA MET A 1 22.47 3.89 13.03
C MET A 1 22.13 2.43 12.74
N VAL A 2 20.85 2.06 12.59
CA VAL A 2 20.42 0.66 12.40
C VAL A 2 20.67 0.09 10.99
N LEU A 3 20.70 0.92 9.93
CA LEU A 3 20.70 0.45 8.53
C LEU A 3 22.08 0.29 7.86
N LYS A 4 23.19 0.22 8.63
CA LYS A 4 24.55 0.27 8.05
C LYS A 4 24.94 -0.99 7.26
N ASN A 5 24.38 -2.16 7.59
CA ASN A 5 24.58 -3.41 6.85
C ASN A 5 23.24 -3.93 6.34
N LYS A 6 23.08 -3.99 5.01
CA LYS A 6 21.91 -4.61 4.38
C LYS A 6 22.07 -6.14 4.52
N PRO A 7 21.13 -6.84 5.18
CA PRO A 7 21.21 -8.30 5.30
C PRO A 7 21.16 -8.93 3.90
N ARG A 8 22.07 -9.89 3.66
CA ARG A 8 22.28 -10.57 2.38
C ARG A 8 21.61 -11.93 2.31
N SER A 9 21.27 -12.52 3.46
CA SER A 9 20.54 -13.77 3.54
C SER A 9 19.25 -13.67 4.37
N LEU A 10 18.35 -14.66 4.23
CA LEU A 10 17.13 -14.78 5.03
C LEU A 10 17.43 -14.88 6.53
N ILE A 11 18.48 -15.60 6.93
CA ILE A 11 18.89 -15.72 8.34
C ILE A 11 19.40 -14.38 8.87
N GLU A 12 20.25 -13.68 8.10
CA GLU A 12 20.71 -12.34 8.47
C GLU A 12 19.53 -11.36 8.63
N VAL A 13 18.47 -11.48 7.83
CA VAL A 13 17.25 -10.66 7.99
C VAL A 13 16.54 -10.96 9.31
N ILE A 14 16.51 -12.23 9.75
CA ILE A 14 15.92 -12.63 11.04
C ILE A 14 16.71 -12.01 12.19
N GLU A 15 18.03 -12.14 12.18
CA GLU A 15 18.92 -11.56 13.20
C GLU A 15 18.84 -10.03 13.21
N PHE A 16 18.81 -9.42 12.02
CA PHE A 16 18.64 -7.98 11.85
C PHE A 16 17.34 -7.48 12.50
N LYS A 17 16.23 -8.21 12.32
CA LYS A 17 14.96 -7.89 12.97
C LYS A 17 15.06 -7.91 14.49
N GLU A 18 15.70 -8.94 15.07
CA GLU A 18 15.89 -9.00 16.52
C GLU A 18 16.79 -7.86 17.03
N ASN A 19 17.80 -7.48 16.26
CA ASN A 19 18.62 -6.31 16.60
C ASN A 19 17.81 -5.01 16.59
N VAL A 20 17.00 -4.77 15.56
CA VAL A 20 16.10 -3.60 15.46
C VAL A 20 15.17 -3.51 16.68
N LYS A 21 14.60 -4.64 17.12
CA LYS A 21 13.75 -4.69 18.33
C LYS A 21 14.51 -4.25 19.57
N ARG A 22 15.69 -4.81 19.81
CA ARG A 22 16.52 -4.49 21.00
C ARG A 22 16.94 -3.02 21.02
N GLU A 23 17.30 -2.46 19.86
CA GLU A 23 17.69 -1.04 19.78
C GLU A 23 16.51 -0.11 20.03
N LEU A 24 15.33 -0.41 19.47
CA LEU A 24 14.12 0.36 19.75
C LEU A 24 13.66 0.24 21.21
N GLU A 25 13.82 -0.93 21.81
CA GLU A 25 13.44 -1.16 23.20
C GLU A 25 14.21 -0.25 24.17
N LYS A 26 15.52 -0.04 23.93
CA LYS A 26 16.37 0.84 24.74
C LYS A 26 15.90 2.31 24.74
N LEU A 27 15.19 2.73 23.70
CA LEU A 27 14.72 4.11 23.52
C LEU A 27 13.35 4.38 24.18
N LEU A 28 12.69 3.36 24.71
CA LEU A 28 11.33 3.46 25.25
C LEU A 28 11.30 3.15 26.75
N ASP A 29 10.51 3.89 27.51
CA ASP A 29 10.17 3.57 28.89
C ASP A 29 9.22 2.35 28.97
N PRO A 30 9.11 1.67 30.13
CA PRO A 30 8.25 0.49 30.29
C PRO A 30 6.76 0.74 29.98
N GLY A 31 6.24 1.95 30.19
CA GLY A 31 4.87 2.33 29.86
C GLY A 31 4.65 2.34 28.34
N SER A 32 5.54 3.01 27.62
CA SER A 32 5.51 3.10 26.15
C SER A 32 5.68 1.73 25.48
N ARG A 33 6.58 0.89 26.00
CA ARG A 33 6.74 -0.51 25.53
C ARG A 33 5.43 -1.29 25.66
N ARG A 34 4.77 -1.21 26.83
CA ARG A 34 3.49 -1.91 27.06
C ARG A 34 2.38 -1.42 26.14
N ARG A 35 2.29 -0.10 25.88
CA ARG A 35 1.31 0.45 24.93
C ARG A 35 1.54 -0.07 23.52
N ALA A 36 2.78 0.01 23.03
CA ALA A 36 3.16 -0.46 21.70
C ALA A 36 2.88 -1.97 21.49
N LEU A 37 3.22 -2.83 22.46
CA LEU A 37 2.99 -4.28 22.35
C LEU A 37 1.51 -4.68 22.47
N ARG A 38 0.68 -3.83 23.07
CA ARG A 38 -0.78 -4.00 23.13
C ARG A 38 -1.49 -3.51 21.88
N ASP A 39 -0.84 -2.65 21.10
CA ASP A 39 -1.41 -2.05 19.91
C ASP A 39 -1.67 -3.07 18.80
N TYR A 40 -2.70 -2.80 17.99
CA TYR A 40 -3.08 -3.62 16.86
C TYR A 40 -1.95 -3.80 15.83
N HIS A 41 -1.12 -2.78 15.61
CA HIS A 41 0.00 -2.83 14.66
C HIS A 41 1.06 -3.88 15.06
N ALA A 42 1.16 -4.25 16.35
CA ALA A 42 2.09 -5.28 16.81
C ALA A 42 1.63 -6.73 16.52
N ARG A 43 0.42 -6.94 16.01
CA ARG A 43 -0.17 -8.30 15.91
C ARG A 43 -0.86 -8.59 14.59
N ARG A 44 -1.26 -7.54 13.87
CA ARG A 44 -2.01 -7.66 12.62
C ARG A 44 -1.23 -8.36 11.51
N ARG A 45 -1.95 -9.01 10.60
CA ARG A 45 -1.38 -9.58 9.39
C ARG A 45 -1.18 -8.51 8.29
N PRO A 46 -0.17 -8.65 7.44
CA PRO A 46 -0.02 -7.82 6.26
C PRO A 46 -1.15 -8.11 5.25
N ARG A 47 -1.43 -7.12 4.41
CA ARG A 47 -2.30 -7.20 3.23
C ARG A 47 -1.43 -7.28 1.97
N PRO A 48 -2.00 -7.43 0.76
CA PRO A 48 -1.21 -7.42 -0.47
C PRO A 48 -0.34 -6.16 -0.65
N CYS A 49 -0.77 -5.00 -0.13
CA CYS A 49 0.01 -3.75 -0.12
C CYS A 49 1.01 -3.65 1.05
N GLY A 50 1.16 -4.70 1.87
CA GLY A 50 2.00 -4.73 3.05
C GLY A 50 1.26 -4.42 4.35
N MET A 51 1.97 -3.85 5.32
CA MET A 51 1.43 -3.45 6.61
C MET A 51 0.72 -2.10 6.47
N THR A 52 -0.59 -2.05 6.69
CA THR A 52 -1.26 -0.75 6.69
C THR A 52 -1.08 -0.07 8.04
N VAL A 53 -0.57 1.15 8.03
CA VAL A 53 -0.36 2.00 9.21
C VAL A 53 -1.43 3.09 9.22
N HIS A 54 -1.96 3.37 10.41
CA HIS A 54 -3.07 4.28 10.60
C HIS A 54 -2.60 5.55 11.32
N THR A 55 -2.62 6.70 10.66
CA THR A 55 -2.29 8.01 11.26
C THR A 55 -3.45 8.58 12.09
N GLY A 56 -4.62 7.97 11.97
CA GLY A 56 -5.81 8.21 12.77
C GLY A 56 -6.83 7.09 12.59
N VAL A 57 -8.02 7.30 13.13
CA VAL A 57 -9.20 6.43 12.96
C VAL A 57 -10.39 7.29 12.54
N GLY A 58 -11.04 6.93 11.43
CA GLY A 58 -12.11 7.72 10.80
C GLY A 58 -11.61 8.67 9.72
N CYS A 59 -12.48 9.42 9.06
CA CYS A 59 -12.11 10.38 8.02
C CYS A 59 -13.12 11.54 7.97
N ASP A 60 -12.73 12.70 7.46
CA ASP A 60 -13.61 13.89 7.41
C ASP A 60 -14.17 14.17 6.01
N TYR A 61 -13.58 13.57 4.97
CA TYR A 61 -13.89 13.87 3.58
C TYR A 61 -15.25 13.36 3.09
N ALA A 62 -15.93 12.53 3.87
CA ALA A 62 -17.32 12.13 3.63
C ALA A 62 -17.61 11.57 2.23
N CYS A 63 -16.63 10.89 1.58
CA CYS A 63 -16.83 10.35 0.24
C CYS A 63 -17.96 9.30 0.26
N LEU A 64 -18.91 9.40 -0.67
CA LEU A 64 -20.14 8.60 -0.67
C LEU A 64 -19.83 7.10 -0.85
N TYR A 65 -18.79 6.79 -1.62
CA TYR A 65 -18.31 5.44 -1.88
C TYR A 65 -17.33 4.90 -0.82
N CYS A 66 -17.09 5.63 0.27
CA CYS A 66 -16.09 5.25 1.26
C CYS A 66 -16.50 3.99 2.02
N TYR A 67 -15.67 2.95 1.95
CA TYR A 67 -15.95 1.64 2.53
C TYR A 67 -15.79 1.59 4.06
N ILE A 68 -15.11 2.57 4.67
CA ILE A 68 -14.75 2.52 6.10
C ILE A 68 -15.98 2.64 7.01
N ILE A 69 -17.03 3.34 6.54
CA ILE A 69 -18.27 3.48 7.29
C ILE A 69 -18.96 2.14 7.46
N ASP A 70 -18.97 1.34 6.40
CA ASP A 70 -19.54 -0.01 6.42
C ASP A 70 -18.63 -1.00 7.19
N MET A 71 -17.38 -0.63 7.48
CA MET A 71 -16.54 -1.36 8.44
C MET A 71 -16.80 -0.98 9.91
N GLY A 72 -17.71 -0.03 10.17
CA GLY A 72 -18.01 0.48 11.52
C GLY A 72 -17.18 1.68 11.96
N PHE A 73 -16.35 2.26 11.09
CA PHE A 73 -15.67 3.52 11.40
C PHE A 73 -16.64 4.71 11.29
N LYS A 74 -16.28 5.82 11.95
CA LYS A 74 -17.10 7.03 11.99
C LYS A 74 -16.45 8.16 11.20
N TRP A 75 -17.27 9.12 10.78
CA TRP A 75 -16.78 10.44 10.37
C TRP A 75 -16.19 11.16 11.58
N GLY A 76 -15.29 12.12 11.33
CA GLY A 76 -14.56 12.79 12.41
C GLY A 76 -13.34 11.95 12.80
N ALA A 77 -12.30 12.04 11.99
CA ALA A 77 -11.02 11.39 12.27
C ALA A 77 -10.49 11.78 13.66
N LYS A 78 -9.90 10.82 14.36
CA LYS A 78 -9.12 11.06 15.58
C LYS A 78 -7.68 10.63 15.32
N PRO A 79 -6.65 11.44 15.66
CA PRO A 79 -5.26 11.05 15.48
C PRO A 79 -4.93 9.76 16.23
N TYR A 80 -4.03 8.95 15.68
CA TYR A 80 -3.69 7.67 16.28
C TYR A 80 -2.84 7.91 17.55
N PRO A 81 -3.08 7.16 18.64
CA PRO A 81 -2.54 7.51 19.96
C PRO A 81 -1.04 7.21 20.14
N LEU A 82 -0.46 6.31 19.34
CA LEU A 82 0.97 6.00 19.48
C LEU A 82 1.83 7.16 18.97
N SER A 83 2.98 7.37 19.61
CA SER A 83 4.09 8.11 19.02
C SER A 83 4.75 7.33 17.89
N GLY A 84 5.57 8.00 17.07
CA GLY A 84 6.31 7.37 15.98
C GLY A 84 7.27 6.30 16.48
N LEU A 85 7.91 6.51 17.63
CA LEU A 85 8.81 5.53 18.23
C LEU A 85 8.05 4.31 18.77
N GLU A 86 6.92 4.51 19.43
CA GLU A 86 6.04 3.41 19.85
C GLU A 86 5.50 2.62 18.65
N LEU A 87 5.12 3.28 17.56
CA LEU A 87 4.71 2.61 16.33
C LEU A 87 5.85 1.80 15.74
N ALA A 88 7.06 2.35 15.64
CA ALA A 88 8.21 1.65 15.09
C ALA A 88 8.50 0.38 15.91
N TYR A 89 8.43 0.47 17.24
CA TYR A 89 8.59 -0.68 18.13
C TYR A 89 7.45 -1.69 18.00
N ALA A 90 6.20 -1.25 17.87
CA ALA A 90 5.07 -2.12 17.60
C ALA A 90 5.26 -2.90 16.29
N LEU A 91 5.66 -2.23 15.21
CA LEU A 91 5.94 -2.87 13.92
C LEU A 91 7.10 -3.85 14.01
N ALA A 92 8.23 -3.48 14.64
CA ALA A 92 9.37 -4.37 14.81
C ALA A 92 9.01 -5.66 15.59
N ASN A 93 8.09 -5.55 16.55
CA ASN A 93 7.57 -6.69 17.33
C ASN A 93 6.48 -7.49 16.62
N ASN A 94 5.94 -7.00 15.49
CA ASN A 94 4.95 -7.74 14.74
C ASN A 94 5.58 -9.02 14.14
N PRO A 95 4.99 -10.20 14.36
CA PRO A 95 5.57 -11.46 13.89
C PRO A 95 5.71 -11.56 12.38
N PHE A 96 4.96 -10.76 11.60
CA PHE A 96 4.96 -10.80 10.13
C PHE A 96 5.71 -9.62 9.48
N PHE A 97 6.24 -8.69 10.28
CA PHE A 97 6.93 -7.51 9.77
C PHE A 97 8.43 -7.79 9.59
N ILE A 98 8.97 -7.39 8.45
CA ILE A 98 10.39 -7.48 8.11
C ILE A 98 10.93 -6.05 8.01
N PRO A 99 11.87 -5.61 8.87
CA PRO A 99 12.45 -4.28 8.76
C PRO A 99 13.44 -4.18 7.59
N GLY A 100 13.66 -2.96 7.10
CA GLY A 100 14.71 -2.63 6.13
C GLY A 100 14.21 -2.28 4.73
N PRO A 101 15.13 -1.86 3.82
CA PRO A 101 14.77 -1.36 2.49
C PRO A 101 14.14 -2.40 1.56
N ARG A 102 14.45 -3.67 1.80
CA ARG A 102 13.81 -4.82 1.16
C ARG A 102 12.73 -5.49 2.03
N GLY A 103 12.36 -4.85 3.14
CA GLY A 103 11.41 -5.36 4.11
C GLY A 103 9.95 -5.25 3.65
N THR A 104 9.07 -5.40 4.64
CA THR A 104 7.61 -5.30 4.48
C THR A 104 7.23 -3.90 4.02
N PHE A 105 6.43 -3.80 2.96
CA PHE A 105 5.86 -2.52 2.53
C PHE A 105 4.97 -1.92 3.61
N ILE A 106 4.95 -0.59 3.71
CA ILE A 106 4.04 0.14 4.58
C ILE A 106 3.07 0.94 3.72
N ALA A 107 1.79 0.89 4.07
CA ALA A 107 0.73 1.61 3.37
C ALA A 107 -0.06 2.50 4.34
N MET A 108 -0.08 3.80 4.11
CA MET A 108 -0.90 4.78 4.84
C MET A 108 -2.07 5.25 3.96
N GLY A 109 -3.19 5.62 4.59
CA GLY A 109 -4.38 6.09 3.87
C GLY A 109 -5.48 5.05 3.70
N SER A 110 -5.54 4.03 4.57
CA SER A 110 -6.55 2.97 4.48
C SER A 110 -7.86 3.33 5.20
N VAL A 111 -7.82 3.64 6.50
CA VAL A 111 -9.01 3.91 7.33
C VAL A 111 -9.16 5.37 7.71
N THR A 112 -8.17 6.19 7.34
CA THR A 112 -8.08 7.62 7.61
C THR A 112 -7.26 8.28 6.51
N GLU A 113 -7.65 9.49 6.11
CA GLU A 113 -6.85 10.36 5.26
C GLU A 113 -5.59 10.82 6.03
N PRO A 114 -4.37 10.54 5.53
CA PRO A 114 -3.16 10.82 6.29
C PRO A 114 -2.94 12.31 6.60
N PHE A 115 -3.33 13.20 5.67
CA PHE A 115 -2.97 14.62 5.75
C PHE A 115 -4.16 15.55 6.01
N LEU A 116 -5.15 15.09 6.79
CA LEU A 116 -6.12 16.02 7.39
C LEU A 116 -5.39 16.95 8.36
N GLU A 117 -5.95 18.13 8.63
CA GLU A 117 -5.39 19.08 9.60
C GLU A 117 -4.96 18.41 10.91
N LYS A 118 -5.83 17.56 11.48
CA LYS A 118 -5.56 16.83 12.73
C LYS A 118 -4.64 15.62 12.60
N THR A 119 -4.51 15.00 11.43
CA THR A 119 -3.68 13.79 11.24
C THR A 119 -2.35 14.05 10.53
N ARG A 120 -2.15 15.25 9.95
CA ARG A 120 -0.97 15.64 9.18
C ARG A 120 0.32 15.47 10.00
N GLU A 121 0.40 16.07 11.18
CA GLU A 121 1.62 15.96 12.00
C GLU A 121 1.91 14.51 12.41
N LYS A 122 0.85 13.74 12.74
CA LYS A 122 0.98 12.31 13.05
C LYS A 122 1.48 11.51 11.84
N ALA A 123 1.04 11.86 10.62
CA ALA A 123 1.53 11.22 9.40
C ALA A 123 3.03 11.45 9.20
N PHE A 124 3.48 12.70 9.30
CA PHE A 124 4.90 13.00 9.17
C PHE A 124 5.74 12.37 10.29
N GLU A 125 5.29 12.42 11.55
CA GLU A 125 5.95 11.77 12.68
C GLU A 125 6.16 10.26 12.42
N TYR A 126 5.12 9.58 11.91
CA TYR A 126 5.21 8.15 11.59
C TYR A 126 6.12 7.86 10.42
N ILE A 127 6.03 8.65 9.36
CA ILE A 127 6.88 8.52 8.19
C ILE A 127 8.36 8.69 8.57
N GLU A 128 8.68 9.72 9.35
CA GLU A 128 10.03 10.01 9.83
C GLU A 128 10.55 8.91 10.77
N ALA A 129 9.71 8.42 11.70
CA ALA A 129 10.11 7.33 12.59
C ALA A 129 10.38 6.03 11.82
N ILE A 130 9.51 5.67 10.87
CA ILE A 130 9.72 4.49 10.03
C ILE A 130 11.00 4.64 9.19
N SER A 131 11.19 5.78 8.53
CA SER A 131 12.40 6.08 7.76
C SER A 131 13.65 5.93 8.61
N ARG A 132 13.66 6.54 9.81
CA ARG A 132 14.82 6.57 10.70
C ARG A 132 15.15 5.23 11.34
N PHE A 133 14.15 4.48 11.79
CA PHE A 133 14.36 3.31 12.65
C PHE A 133 14.17 1.96 11.93
N LEU A 134 13.35 1.92 10.88
CA LEU A 134 12.99 0.69 10.20
C LEU A 134 13.50 0.64 8.76
N GLY A 135 13.53 1.78 8.05
CA GLY A 135 14.02 1.88 6.66
C GLY A 135 13.15 1.17 5.63
N ASN A 136 11.88 0.91 5.96
CA ASN A 136 10.94 0.20 5.08
C ASN A 136 10.39 1.09 3.95
N PRO A 137 10.05 0.54 2.78
CA PRO A 137 9.38 1.30 1.72
C PRO A 137 7.98 1.76 2.15
N ILE A 138 7.75 3.06 2.14
CA ILE A 138 6.49 3.69 2.58
C ILE A 138 5.69 4.13 1.37
N GLN A 139 4.41 3.83 1.35
CA GLN A 139 3.44 4.37 0.40
C GLN A 139 2.30 5.04 1.16
N PHE A 140 1.88 6.22 0.71
CA PHE A 140 0.63 6.82 1.17
C PHE A 140 -0.33 6.98 0.01
N SER A 141 -1.63 6.88 0.30
CA SER A 141 -2.68 7.35 -0.58
C SER A 141 -3.41 8.53 0.05
N THR A 142 -3.58 9.61 -0.71
CA THR A 142 -4.19 10.85 -0.23
C THR A 142 -5.15 11.47 -1.24
N LYS A 143 -6.15 12.19 -0.75
CA LYS A 143 -6.93 13.20 -1.48
C LYS A 143 -6.60 14.63 -1.02
N ALA A 144 -5.77 14.78 0.01
CA ALA A 144 -5.41 16.07 0.57
C ALA A 144 -4.56 16.89 -0.41
N TYR A 145 -4.65 18.20 -0.28
CA TYR A 145 -3.67 19.10 -0.88
C TYR A 145 -2.32 18.92 -0.19
N LEU A 146 -1.26 18.78 -0.98
CA LEU A 146 0.14 18.77 -0.53
C LEU A 146 0.85 19.95 -1.16
N SER A 147 1.32 20.85 -0.31
CA SER A 147 2.10 22.00 -0.73
C SER A 147 3.47 21.59 -1.27
N LEU A 148 4.17 22.52 -1.93
CA LEU A 148 5.56 22.29 -2.32
C LEU A 148 6.48 22.05 -1.11
N ASP A 149 6.20 22.64 0.05
CA ASP A 149 7.00 22.41 1.26
C ASP A 149 6.72 21.05 1.91
N ASP A 150 5.46 20.60 1.90
CA ASP A 150 5.12 19.21 2.23
C ASP A 150 5.91 18.25 1.34
N ALA A 151 5.91 18.49 0.02
CA ALA A 151 6.62 17.68 -0.95
C ALA A 151 8.15 17.67 -0.72
N LYS A 152 8.76 18.84 -0.44
CA LYS A 152 10.19 18.94 -0.09
C LYS A 152 10.54 18.21 1.20
N ARG A 153 9.65 18.24 2.20
CA ARG A 153 9.83 17.46 3.45
C ARG A 153 9.82 15.96 3.15
N LEU A 154 8.89 15.50 2.33
CA LEU A 154 8.79 14.11 1.90
C LEU A 154 9.98 13.65 1.04
N TYR A 155 10.51 14.52 0.18
CA TYR A 155 11.67 14.20 -0.67
C TYR A 155 12.95 13.89 0.12
N LYS A 156 13.13 14.50 1.29
CA LYS A 156 14.32 14.31 2.15
C LYS A 156 14.36 12.95 2.87
N LEU A 157 13.32 12.13 2.73
CA LEU A 157 13.21 10.86 3.43
C LEU A 157 14.03 9.77 2.74
N GLU A 158 14.66 8.91 3.54
CA GLU A 158 15.36 7.70 3.07
C GLU A 158 14.60 6.45 3.54
N PRO A 159 14.35 5.44 2.69
CA PRO A 159 14.82 5.27 1.31
C PRO A 159 13.93 5.93 0.24
N GLY A 160 13.20 7.00 0.58
CA GLY A 160 12.17 7.62 -0.24
C GLY A 160 10.75 7.28 0.21
N ILE A 161 9.77 7.78 -0.54
CA ILE A 161 8.34 7.55 -0.29
C ILE A 161 7.56 7.47 -1.60
N SER A 162 6.56 6.60 -1.65
CA SER A 162 5.66 6.39 -2.79
C SER A 162 4.38 7.22 -2.65
N PRO A 163 4.17 8.29 -3.43
CA PRO A 163 2.97 9.11 -3.38
C PRO A 163 1.88 8.53 -4.30
N LEU A 164 0.73 8.15 -3.73
CA LEU A 164 -0.49 7.87 -4.50
C LEU A 164 -1.49 9.02 -4.32
N VAL A 165 -1.69 9.83 -5.35
CA VAL A 165 -2.65 10.94 -5.32
C VAL A 165 -3.97 10.52 -5.95
N THR A 166 -5.05 10.57 -5.17
CA THR A 166 -6.34 10.00 -5.55
C THR A 166 -7.21 11.01 -6.27
N ILE A 167 -7.40 10.81 -7.57
CA ILE A 167 -8.34 11.58 -8.40
C ILE A 167 -9.30 10.58 -9.04
N VAL A 168 -10.56 10.63 -8.64
CA VAL A 168 -11.58 9.65 -9.06
C VAL A 168 -12.44 10.18 -10.18
N THR A 169 -12.82 11.45 -10.09
CA THR A 169 -13.70 12.13 -11.04
C THR A 169 -13.34 13.61 -11.05
N ILE A 170 -13.57 14.27 -12.19
CA ILE A 170 -13.47 15.73 -12.29
C ILE A 170 -14.86 16.34 -12.08
N LYS A 171 -15.85 15.90 -12.85
CA LYS A 171 -17.17 16.58 -12.91
C LYS A 171 -18.08 16.20 -11.74
N TYR A 172 -17.95 14.99 -11.19
CA TYR A 172 -18.78 14.51 -10.09
C TYR A 172 -18.15 14.70 -8.71
N SER A 173 -16.97 15.32 -8.63
CA SER A 173 -16.18 15.39 -7.37
C SER A 173 -16.96 16.05 -6.24
N SER A 174 -17.61 17.20 -6.47
CA SER A 174 -18.37 17.91 -5.43
C SER A 174 -19.56 17.10 -4.89
N ARG A 175 -20.12 16.19 -5.70
CA ARG A 175 -21.25 15.33 -5.30
C ARG A 175 -20.77 14.05 -4.61
N LEU A 176 -19.69 13.45 -5.10
CA LEU A 176 -19.16 12.17 -4.60
C LEU A 176 -18.20 12.32 -3.43
N GLU A 177 -17.53 13.45 -3.32
CA GLU A 177 -16.43 13.72 -2.38
C GLU A 177 -16.58 15.14 -1.78
N PRO A 178 -17.73 15.44 -1.15
CA PRO A 178 -18.16 16.81 -0.86
C PRO A 178 -17.26 17.59 0.10
N LYS A 179 -16.42 16.90 0.88
CA LYS A 179 -15.50 17.52 1.85
C LYS A 179 -14.02 17.28 1.53
N ALA A 180 -13.71 16.62 0.40
CA ALA A 180 -12.34 16.47 -0.04
C ALA A 180 -11.91 17.69 -0.88
N PRO A 181 -10.61 18.01 -0.95
CA PRO A 181 -10.09 19.03 -1.87
C PRO A 181 -10.53 18.77 -3.32
N SER A 182 -10.63 19.82 -4.11
CA SER A 182 -11.01 19.74 -5.52
C SER A 182 -10.05 18.86 -6.33
N PRO A 183 -10.49 18.32 -7.48
CA PRO A 183 -9.59 17.62 -8.39
C PRO A 183 -8.40 18.50 -8.83
N ASP A 184 -8.62 19.80 -9.01
CA ASP A 184 -7.58 20.75 -9.43
C ASP A 184 -6.47 20.89 -8.37
N GLU A 185 -6.83 21.06 -7.09
CA GLU A 185 -5.87 21.04 -5.98
C GLU A 185 -5.09 19.72 -5.91
N ARG A 186 -5.72 18.59 -6.26
CA ARG A 186 -5.04 17.29 -6.27
C ARG A 186 -4.10 17.13 -7.46
N PHE A 187 -4.42 17.69 -8.62
CA PHE A 187 -3.46 17.78 -9.73
C PHE A 187 -2.29 18.68 -9.35
N GLU A 188 -2.53 19.78 -8.64
CA GLU A 188 -1.48 20.64 -8.08
C GLU A 188 -0.59 19.88 -7.08
N SER A 189 -1.17 19.02 -6.21
CA SER A 189 -0.38 18.12 -5.36
C SER A 189 0.56 17.21 -6.17
N ILE A 190 0.11 16.66 -7.31
CA ILE A 190 0.96 15.85 -8.20
C ILE A 190 2.10 16.72 -8.72
N GLU A 191 1.81 17.96 -9.16
CA GLU A 191 2.82 18.90 -9.64
C GLU A 191 3.84 19.27 -8.57
N ASN A 192 3.40 19.59 -7.35
CA ASN A 192 4.27 19.90 -6.21
C ASN A 192 5.20 18.73 -5.87
N LEU A 193 4.65 17.50 -5.83
CA LEU A 193 5.43 16.28 -5.60
C LEU A 193 6.47 16.05 -6.70
N ALA A 194 6.07 16.18 -7.97
CA ALA A 194 6.98 16.02 -9.11
C ALA A 194 8.08 17.09 -9.11
N ARG A 195 7.73 18.37 -8.86
CA ARG A 195 8.69 19.49 -8.75
C ARG A 195 9.70 19.29 -7.62
N ALA A 196 9.31 18.65 -6.52
CA ALA A 196 10.23 18.30 -5.45
C ALA A 196 11.16 17.11 -5.78
N GLY A 197 10.96 16.43 -6.91
CA GLY A 197 11.75 15.27 -7.33
C GLY A 197 11.18 13.92 -6.91
N LEU A 198 9.97 13.87 -6.34
CA LEU A 198 9.27 12.62 -6.06
C LEU A 198 8.65 12.05 -7.34
N LYS A 199 8.22 10.79 -7.26
CA LYS A 199 7.59 10.04 -8.37
C LYS A 199 6.08 9.85 -8.11
N PRO A 200 5.25 10.90 -8.17
CA PRO A 200 3.82 10.78 -7.87
C PRO A 200 3.11 9.87 -8.86
N ILE A 201 2.18 9.06 -8.37
CA ILE A 201 1.39 8.14 -9.17
C ILE A 201 -0.08 8.48 -8.99
N LEU A 202 -0.80 8.58 -10.11
CA LEU A 202 -2.24 8.74 -10.09
C LEU A 202 -2.88 7.49 -9.50
N PHE A 203 -3.71 7.67 -8.48
CA PHE A 203 -4.50 6.61 -7.89
C PHE A 203 -5.96 6.74 -8.33
N LEU A 204 -6.27 6.19 -9.50
CA LEU A 204 -7.62 6.15 -10.05
C LEU A 204 -8.42 5.03 -9.40
N ARG A 205 -8.82 5.26 -8.15
CA ARG A 205 -9.56 4.29 -7.32
C ARG A 205 -10.58 4.99 -6.41
N PRO A 206 -11.85 4.58 -6.45
CA PRO A 206 -12.40 3.45 -7.21
C PRO A 206 -12.77 3.80 -8.67
N ILE A 207 -12.83 2.79 -9.54
CA ILE A 207 -13.50 2.85 -10.83
C ILE A 207 -15.01 2.69 -10.58
N ILE A 208 -15.78 3.68 -10.99
CA ILE A 208 -17.23 3.77 -10.85
C ILE A 208 -17.84 3.76 -12.27
N PRO A 209 -18.36 2.61 -12.74
CA PRO A 209 -18.99 2.51 -14.06
C PRO A 209 -20.12 3.53 -14.26
N GLY A 210 -20.17 4.14 -15.44
CA GLY A 210 -21.09 5.23 -15.78
C GLY A 210 -20.66 6.62 -15.25
N VAL A 211 -19.56 6.70 -14.49
CA VAL A 211 -19.03 7.95 -13.95
C VAL A 211 -17.62 8.18 -14.51
N ASN A 212 -16.60 7.58 -13.91
CA ASN A 212 -15.21 7.88 -14.26
C ASN A 212 -14.64 6.98 -15.36
N ASP A 213 -15.36 5.96 -15.78
CA ASP A 213 -15.07 5.21 -17.00
C ASP A 213 -15.29 6.03 -18.28
N ARG A 214 -15.89 7.22 -18.17
CA ARG A 214 -16.02 8.22 -19.24
C ARG A 214 -15.03 9.38 -19.10
N GLU A 215 -14.55 9.63 -17.89
CA GLU A 215 -13.64 10.75 -17.58
C GLU A 215 -12.17 10.35 -17.54
N TYR A 216 -11.87 9.05 -17.47
CA TYR A 216 -10.49 8.58 -17.32
C TYR A 216 -9.51 9.13 -18.37
N PRO A 217 -9.87 9.35 -19.67
CA PRO A 217 -8.92 9.93 -20.62
C PRO A 217 -8.41 11.30 -20.17
N GLU A 218 -9.33 12.19 -19.79
CA GLU A 218 -9.02 13.53 -19.32
C GLU A 218 -8.21 13.49 -18.01
N ILE A 219 -8.61 12.63 -17.06
CA ILE A 219 -7.90 12.48 -15.78
C ILE A 219 -6.46 12.01 -16.01
N LEU A 220 -6.24 11.03 -16.90
CA LEU A 220 -4.92 10.50 -17.22
C LEU A 220 -4.03 11.57 -17.85
N GLU A 221 -4.54 12.30 -18.85
CA GLU A 221 -3.77 13.35 -19.53
C GLU A 221 -3.39 14.49 -18.58
N ARG A 222 -4.34 14.93 -17.75
CA ARG A 222 -4.07 15.96 -16.74
C ARG A 222 -3.08 15.48 -15.69
N ALA A 223 -3.17 14.24 -15.23
CA ALA A 223 -2.23 13.67 -14.26
C ALA A 223 -0.82 13.58 -14.85
N LYS A 224 -0.69 13.13 -16.11
CA LYS A 224 0.57 13.10 -16.83
C LYS A 224 1.16 14.51 -16.98
N LYS A 225 0.36 15.48 -17.40
CA LYS A 225 0.77 16.89 -17.53
C LYS A 225 1.25 17.47 -16.20
N ALA A 226 0.62 17.08 -15.08
CA ALA A 226 1.05 17.47 -13.74
C ALA A 226 2.32 16.73 -13.26
N GLY A 227 2.85 15.76 -14.00
CA GLY A 227 4.08 15.05 -13.65
C GLY A 227 3.88 13.70 -12.99
N ALA A 228 2.69 13.11 -13.04
CA ALA A 228 2.50 11.72 -12.62
C ALA A 228 3.33 10.78 -13.50
N VAL A 229 4.06 9.85 -12.87
CA VAL A 229 4.91 8.88 -13.58
C VAL A 229 4.14 7.62 -13.99
N GLY A 230 2.95 7.41 -13.42
CA GLY A 230 2.14 6.24 -13.70
C GLY A 230 0.77 6.28 -13.04
N VAL A 231 0.03 5.19 -13.20
CA VAL A 231 -1.33 5.02 -12.68
C VAL A 231 -1.51 3.66 -12.00
N VAL A 232 -2.22 3.67 -10.87
CA VAL A 232 -2.83 2.48 -10.26
C VAL A 232 -4.34 2.62 -10.39
N ALA A 233 -4.99 1.68 -11.08
CA ALA A 233 -6.43 1.66 -11.27
C ALA A 233 -7.09 0.56 -10.42
N GLY A 234 -8.10 0.90 -9.63
CA GLY A 234 -8.70 -0.03 -8.67
C GLY A 234 -10.23 -0.08 -8.72
N SER A 235 -10.78 -1.27 -8.56
CA SER A 235 -12.22 -1.53 -8.61
C SER A 235 -12.97 -0.95 -7.41
N LEU A 236 -14.21 -0.53 -7.64
CA LEU A 236 -15.17 -0.19 -6.58
C LEU A 236 -15.58 -1.44 -5.80
N ARG A 237 -15.83 -1.25 -4.51
CA ARG A 237 -16.63 -2.14 -3.67
C ARG A 237 -17.89 -1.41 -3.29
N VAL A 238 -19.00 -2.13 -3.32
CA VAL A 238 -20.30 -1.57 -2.98
C VAL A 238 -20.92 -2.30 -1.81
N THR A 239 -21.71 -1.55 -1.06
CA THR A 239 -22.62 -1.99 0.01
C THR A 239 -24.02 -1.49 -0.34
N GLU A 240 -25.05 -1.93 0.39
CA GLU A 240 -26.41 -1.39 0.22
C GLU A 240 -26.42 0.14 0.37
N ARG A 241 -25.70 0.65 1.38
CA ARG A 241 -25.56 2.09 1.63
C ARG A 241 -24.95 2.83 0.44
N ILE A 242 -23.88 2.30 -0.15
CA ILE A 242 -23.21 2.94 -1.30
C ILE A 242 -24.15 3.01 -2.50
N LEU A 243 -24.86 1.91 -2.81
CA LEU A 243 -25.83 1.89 -3.92
C LEU A 243 -26.96 2.89 -3.68
N PHE A 244 -27.54 2.91 -2.48
CA PHE A 244 -28.58 3.85 -2.09
C PHE A 244 -28.12 5.30 -2.22
N LEU A 245 -26.92 5.64 -1.75
CA LEU A 245 -26.39 7.00 -1.83
C LEU A 245 -26.16 7.42 -3.29
N PHE A 246 -25.66 6.54 -4.13
CA PHE A 246 -25.48 6.79 -5.56
C PHE A 246 -26.82 7.10 -6.24
N GLU A 247 -27.85 6.29 -5.99
CA GLU A 247 -29.20 6.52 -6.52
C GLU A 247 -29.80 7.83 -6.01
N LYS A 248 -29.64 8.13 -4.72
CA LYS A 248 -30.11 9.36 -4.10
C LYS A 248 -29.50 10.60 -4.75
N ILE A 249 -28.23 10.53 -5.15
CA ILE A 249 -27.57 11.62 -5.89
C ILE A 249 -27.68 11.43 -7.40
N GLY A 250 -28.60 10.63 -7.93
CA GLY A 250 -28.86 10.53 -9.37
C GLY A 250 -27.75 9.88 -10.21
N ILE A 251 -26.84 9.11 -9.60
CA ILE A 251 -25.91 8.26 -10.34
C ILE A 251 -26.66 7.02 -10.81
N ASN A 252 -26.57 6.72 -12.11
CA ASN A 252 -27.17 5.52 -12.68
C ASN A 252 -26.42 4.26 -12.20
N THR A 253 -27.03 3.49 -11.30
CA THR A 253 -26.45 2.27 -10.72
C THR A 253 -26.69 1.01 -11.55
N ARG A 254 -27.40 1.08 -12.69
CA ARG A 254 -27.74 -0.10 -13.51
C ARG A 254 -26.50 -0.87 -13.93
N GLU A 255 -25.48 -0.16 -14.41
CA GLU A 255 -24.22 -0.78 -14.85
C GLU A 255 -23.41 -1.34 -13.68
N ILE A 256 -23.45 -0.68 -12.52
CA ILE A 256 -22.82 -1.16 -11.28
C ILE A 256 -23.48 -2.48 -10.85
N LYS A 257 -24.82 -2.52 -10.81
CA LYS A 257 -25.60 -3.71 -10.41
C LYS A 257 -25.37 -4.89 -11.37
N ARG A 258 -25.28 -4.63 -12.69
CA ARG A 258 -24.98 -5.66 -13.69
C ARG A 258 -23.62 -6.34 -13.48
N ARG A 259 -22.67 -5.63 -12.87
CA ARG A 259 -21.29 -6.10 -12.62
C ARG A 259 -21.09 -6.74 -11.26
N LEU A 260 -22.14 -6.85 -10.45
CA LEU A 260 -22.10 -7.52 -9.16
C LEU A 260 -22.06 -9.03 -9.32
N LYS A 261 -21.22 -9.67 -8.51
CA LYS A 261 -21.24 -11.14 -8.38
C LYS A 261 -22.42 -11.64 -7.57
N LYS A 262 -22.92 -10.80 -6.66
CA LYS A 262 -24.08 -11.03 -5.79
C LYS A 262 -24.58 -9.69 -5.25
N THR A 263 -25.83 -9.66 -4.82
CA THR A 263 -26.41 -8.48 -4.16
C THR A 263 -25.76 -8.29 -2.78
N PRO A 264 -25.24 -7.10 -2.44
CA PRO A 264 -24.74 -6.82 -1.10
C PRO A 264 -25.91 -6.76 -0.11
N HIS A 265 -25.67 -7.23 1.13
CA HIS A 265 -26.62 -7.12 2.23
C HIS A 265 -26.00 -6.43 3.45
N GLY A 266 -26.70 -5.45 4.02
CA GLY A 266 -26.21 -4.63 5.12
C GLY A 266 -24.87 -3.95 4.80
N THR A 267 -23.87 -4.27 5.62
CA THR A 267 -22.51 -3.71 5.48
C THR A 267 -21.56 -4.58 4.67
N GLU A 268 -22.03 -5.67 4.07
CA GLU A 268 -21.20 -6.52 3.23
C GLU A 268 -20.65 -5.76 2.02
N GLN A 269 -19.32 -5.78 1.88
CA GLN A 269 -18.63 -5.20 0.74
C GLN A 269 -18.50 -6.21 -0.39
N VAL A 270 -19.15 -5.94 -1.52
CA VAL A 270 -19.08 -6.77 -2.72
C VAL A 270 -18.25 -6.05 -3.79
N ASP A 271 -17.25 -6.76 -4.34
CA ASP A 271 -16.47 -6.27 -5.48
C ASP A 271 -17.32 -6.29 -6.75
N ILE A 272 -17.19 -5.25 -7.59
CA ILE A 272 -17.75 -5.25 -8.95
C ILE A 272 -16.70 -5.65 -9.98
N ASP A 273 -17.12 -6.40 -11.00
CA ASP A 273 -16.24 -6.72 -12.12
C ASP A 273 -16.03 -5.49 -13.02
N THR A 274 -14.77 -5.05 -13.09
CA THR A 274 -14.31 -3.88 -13.85
C THR A 274 -13.08 -4.23 -14.67
N THR A 275 -12.90 -5.51 -14.99
CA THR A 275 -11.71 -6.03 -15.69
C THR A 275 -11.54 -5.39 -17.08
N ASP A 276 -12.62 -5.29 -17.85
CA ASP A 276 -12.69 -4.59 -19.13
C ASP A 276 -12.35 -3.09 -19.00
N ILE A 277 -12.95 -2.40 -18.03
CA ILE A 277 -12.72 -0.96 -17.82
C ILE A 277 -11.27 -0.70 -17.39
N LYS A 278 -10.73 -1.49 -16.46
CA LYS A 278 -9.32 -1.42 -16.06
C LYS A 278 -8.40 -1.65 -17.25
N THR A 279 -8.72 -2.62 -18.11
CA THR A 279 -7.90 -2.91 -19.30
C THR A 279 -7.82 -1.69 -20.21
N ARG A 280 -8.97 -1.07 -20.55
CA ARG A 280 -9.00 0.16 -21.37
C ARG A 280 -8.26 1.33 -20.73
N ILE A 281 -8.42 1.55 -19.42
CA ILE A 281 -7.71 2.60 -18.68
C ILE A 281 -6.19 2.39 -18.78
N LEU A 282 -5.72 1.17 -18.54
CA LEU A 282 -4.28 0.87 -18.56
C LEU A 282 -3.72 0.90 -19.98
N GLU A 283 -4.47 0.50 -21.00
CA GLU A 283 -4.06 0.64 -22.40
C GLU A 283 -3.90 2.10 -22.80
N HIS A 284 -4.89 2.94 -22.47
CA HIS A 284 -4.81 4.38 -22.70
C HIS A 284 -3.62 5.00 -21.96
N ALA A 285 -3.46 4.70 -20.68
CA ALA A 285 -2.33 5.19 -19.88
C ALA A 285 -0.98 4.84 -20.52
N ARG A 286 -0.83 3.59 -20.99
CA ARG A 286 0.36 3.16 -21.75
C ARG A 286 0.56 3.94 -23.05
N ALA A 287 -0.51 4.15 -23.81
CA ALA A 287 -0.46 4.89 -25.08
C ALA A 287 0.03 6.34 -24.89
N ILE A 288 -0.32 6.96 -23.77
CA ILE A 288 0.16 8.30 -23.42
C ILE A 288 1.48 8.27 -22.64
N GLY A 289 2.14 7.12 -22.47
CA GLY A 289 3.46 7.03 -21.83
C GLY A 289 3.47 7.02 -20.30
N LEU A 290 2.33 6.84 -19.64
CA LEU A 290 2.28 6.56 -18.19
C LEU A 290 2.63 5.10 -17.92
N LYS A 291 3.38 4.84 -16.84
CA LYS A 291 3.55 3.47 -16.33
C LYS A 291 2.24 2.94 -15.76
N THR A 292 1.93 1.68 -16.04
CA THR A 292 0.70 1.05 -15.55
C THR A 292 0.98 0.01 -14.50
N PHE A 293 0.43 0.23 -13.31
CA PHE A 293 0.61 -0.67 -12.18
C PHE A 293 -0.73 -1.36 -11.84
N PRO A 294 -0.87 -2.66 -12.11
CA PRO A 294 -2.05 -3.43 -11.71
C PRO A 294 -2.30 -3.42 -10.19
N MET A 295 -1.24 -3.25 -9.40
CA MET A 295 -1.29 -3.29 -7.94
C MET A 295 -0.45 -2.16 -7.34
N ALA A 296 -0.93 -1.58 -6.24
CA ALA A 296 -0.25 -0.51 -5.53
C ALA A 296 1.15 -0.88 -5.00
N CYS A 297 1.39 -2.16 -4.69
CA CYS A 297 2.73 -2.64 -4.30
C CYS A 297 3.76 -2.55 -5.43
N MET A 298 3.35 -2.65 -6.70
CA MET A 298 4.25 -2.50 -7.86
C MET A 298 4.63 -1.02 -8.04
N ALA A 299 3.65 -0.12 -7.89
CA ALA A 299 3.90 1.32 -7.82
C ALA A 299 4.86 1.67 -6.68
N ASN A 300 4.69 1.06 -5.50
CA ASN A 300 5.57 1.27 -4.36
C ASN A 300 7.03 0.91 -4.71
N LEU A 301 7.24 -0.29 -5.24
CA LEU A 301 8.57 -0.74 -5.66
C LEU A 301 9.21 0.17 -6.71
N TYR A 302 8.47 0.52 -7.77
CA TYR A 302 8.97 1.40 -8.83
C TYR A 302 9.46 2.75 -8.27
N THR A 303 8.68 3.35 -7.36
CA THR A 303 9.06 4.64 -6.75
C THR A 303 10.28 4.55 -5.83
N HIS A 304 10.56 3.36 -5.27
CA HIS A 304 11.77 3.07 -4.50
C HIS A 304 12.89 2.45 -5.34
N ASN A 305 12.84 2.60 -6.67
CA ASN A 305 13.83 2.10 -7.62
C ASN A 305 14.06 0.57 -7.56
N GLN A 306 13.03 -0.20 -7.21
CA GLN A 306 13.08 -1.65 -7.12
C GLN A 306 12.11 -2.30 -8.12
N LEU A 307 12.43 -3.54 -8.51
CA LEU A 307 11.56 -4.42 -9.29
C LEU A 307 11.10 -5.62 -8.47
N CYS A 308 10.06 -6.29 -8.96
CA CYS A 308 9.65 -7.62 -8.51
C CYS A 308 9.48 -8.56 -9.69
N HIS A 309 9.55 -9.86 -9.43
CA HIS A 309 9.33 -10.91 -10.45
C HIS A 309 8.01 -10.71 -11.23
N PRO A 310 6.87 -10.38 -10.58
CA PRO A 310 5.64 -10.00 -11.28
C PRO A 310 5.72 -8.82 -12.23
N MET A 311 6.54 -7.81 -11.95
CA MET A 311 6.71 -6.63 -12.83
C MET A 311 7.51 -7.00 -14.07
N ILE A 312 8.58 -7.79 -13.90
CA ILE A 312 9.41 -8.31 -15.00
C ILE A 312 8.57 -9.20 -15.92
N ALA A 313 7.86 -10.17 -15.36
CA ALA A 313 7.01 -11.09 -16.12
C ALA A 313 5.84 -10.41 -16.88
N ARG A 314 5.54 -9.14 -16.56
CA ARG A 314 4.48 -8.34 -17.21
C ARG A 314 5.05 -7.21 -18.08
N ASN A 315 6.37 -7.10 -18.22
CA ASN A 315 7.04 -6.02 -18.92
C ASN A 315 6.57 -4.61 -18.47
N ILE A 316 6.30 -4.43 -17.16
CA ILE A 316 5.80 -3.15 -16.63
C ILE A 316 6.91 -2.08 -16.63
N ALA A 317 8.12 -2.49 -16.25
CA ALA A 317 9.30 -1.67 -16.19
C ALA A 317 10.51 -2.55 -16.55
N THR A 318 11.52 -1.97 -17.17
CA THR A 318 12.70 -2.70 -17.65
C THR A 318 13.94 -2.31 -16.86
N PHE A 319 14.94 -3.19 -16.86
CA PHE A 319 16.21 -2.96 -16.19
C PHE A 319 16.99 -1.76 -16.75
N GLN A 320 16.67 -1.34 -17.98
CA GLN A 320 17.26 -0.19 -18.65
C GLN A 320 16.92 1.14 -17.95
N GLU A 321 15.96 1.13 -17.02
CA GLU A 321 15.56 2.29 -16.21
C GLU A 321 16.38 2.42 -14.91
N GLY A 322 17.47 1.67 -14.75
CA GLY A 322 18.35 1.72 -13.56
C GLY A 322 17.73 1.12 -12.29
N LEU A 323 16.66 0.33 -12.43
CA LEU A 323 15.94 -0.27 -11.31
C LEU A 323 16.64 -1.53 -10.77
N GLU A 324 16.66 -1.67 -9.45
CA GLU A 324 17.25 -2.81 -8.74
C GLU A 324 16.48 -4.11 -9.02
N LYS A 325 17.18 -5.12 -9.55
CA LYS A 325 16.58 -6.43 -9.84
C LYS A 325 16.25 -7.18 -8.55
N PRO A 326 15.12 -7.92 -8.51
CA PRO A 326 14.91 -8.88 -7.45
C PRO A 326 15.99 -9.98 -7.52
N PRO A 327 16.45 -10.54 -6.39
CA PRO A 327 17.27 -11.74 -6.41
C PRO A 327 16.54 -12.91 -7.07
N GLU A 328 17.31 -13.80 -7.66
CA GLU A 328 16.82 -15.12 -8.01
C GLU A 328 16.42 -15.89 -6.76
N VAL A 329 15.39 -16.73 -6.88
CA VAL A 329 14.87 -17.49 -5.75
C VAL A 329 15.84 -18.64 -5.44
N ASP A 330 16.43 -18.61 -4.24
CA ASP A 330 17.34 -19.64 -3.75
C ASP A 330 16.58 -20.66 -2.88
N TYR A 331 16.49 -21.90 -3.37
CA TYR A 331 15.76 -22.98 -2.69
C TYR A 331 16.49 -23.52 -1.46
N GLU A 332 17.82 -23.52 -1.48
CA GLU A 332 18.65 -23.99 -0.37
C GLU A 332 18.54 -23.02 0.79
N GLU A 333 18.66 -21.72 0.50
CA GLU A 333 18.51 -20.64 1.48
C GLU A 333 17.12 -20.65 2.13
N ILE A 334 16.05 -20.83 1.34
CA ILE A 334 14.69 -20.98 1.87
C ILE A 334 14.59 -22.18 2.82
N THR A 335 15.20 -23.29 2.45
CA THR A 335 15.17 -24.53 3.24
C THR A 335 15.96 -24.37 4.53
N GLU A 336 17.10 -23.69 4.50
CA GLU A 336 17.93 -23.39 5.66
C GLU A 336 17.19 -22.45 6.64
N ALA A 337 16.62 -21.35 6.13
CA ALA A 337 15.81 -20.43 6.93
C ALA A 337 14.59 -21.13 7.55
N ALA A 338 13.96 -22.05 6.83
CA ALA A 338 12.87 -22.86 7.37
C ALA A 338 13.34 -23.75 8.52
N LYS A 339 14.46 -24.46 8.36
CA LYS A 339 15.06 -25.29 9.42
C LYS A 339 15.42 -24.45 10.64
N HIS A 340 16.01 -23.26 10.44
CA HIS A 340 16.32 -22.31 11.52
C HIS A 340 15.08 -21.91 12.32
N LEU A 341 13.93 -21.77 11.65
CA LEU A 341 12.65 -21.49 12.31
C LEU A 341 11.98 -22.74 12.94
N GLY A 342 12.55 -23.93 12.77
CA GLY A 342 11.93 -25.19 13.19
C GLY A 342 10.76 -25.61 12.31
N LEU A 343 10.82 -25.27 11.01
CA LEU A 343 9.86 -25.65 9.98
C LEU A 343 10.47 -26.69 9.04
N ARG A 344 9.61 -27.48 8.39
CA ARG A 344 10.01 -28.39 7.32
C ARG A 344 9.39 -27.97 6.00
N VAL A 345 10.22 -27.66 5.02
CA VAL A 345 9.79 -27.48 3.63
C VAL A 345 9.56 -28.85 3.00
N GLU A 346 8.37 -29.07 2.44
CA GLU A 346 8.03 -30.30 1.71
C GLU A 346 8.20 -30.12 0.20
N GLU A 347 7.91 -28.91 -0.32
CA GLU A 347 7.96 -28.62 -1.74
C GLU A 347 8.10 -27.11 -1.97
N ILE A 348 8.89 -26.71 -2.96
CA ILE A 348 8.94 -25.34 -3.49
C ILE A 348 8.76 -25.42 -5.00
N LYS A 349 7.78 -24.68 -5.54
CA LYS A 349 7.50 -24.64 -6.98
C LYS A 349 7.27 -23.21 -7.45
N LEU A 350 7.96 -22.80 -8.50
CA LEU A 350 7.66 -21.54 -9.19
C LEU A 350 6.56 -21.73 -10.24
N THR A 351 5.74 -20.71 -10.46
CA THR A 351 4.83 -20.67 -11.61
C THR A 351 5.64 -20.64 -12.91
N PRO A 352 5.09 -21.12 -14.06
CA PRO A 352 5.80 -21.09 -15.33
C PRO A 352 6.30 -19.69 -15.76
N ARG A 353 5.64 -18.63 -15.27
CA ARG A 353 6.04 -17.24 -15.51
C ARG A 353 7.11 -16.71 -14.54
N GLY A 354 7.56 -17.50 -13.57
CA GLY A 354 8.49 -17.10 -12.52
C GLY A 354 7.94 -16.05 -11.54
N ASP A 355 6.68 -15.65 -11.66
CA ASP A 355 6.12 -14.51 -10.91
C ASP A 355 5.57 -14.86 -9.53
N LYS A 356 5.49 -16.14 -9.20
CA LYS A 356 4.95 -16.63 -7.93
C LYS A 356 5.60 -17.95 -7.49
N ALA A 357 5.95 -18.03 -6.22
CA ALA A 357 6.35 -19.26 -5.54
C ALA A 357 5.17 -19.89 -4.79
N ILE A 358 5.00 -21.20 -4.96
CA ILE A 358 4.08 -22.04 -4.19
C ILE A 358 4.94 -22.90 -3.28
N ILE A 359 4.72 -22.78 -1.97
CA ILE A 359 5.61 -23.39 -0.98
C ILE A 359 4.77 -24.21 -0.01
N LYS A 360 5.07 -25.49 0.07
CA LYS A 360 4.41 -26.42 0.98
C LYS A 360 5.28 -26.60 2.22
N ILE A 361 4.74 -26.23 3.37
CA ILE A 361 5.48 -26.15 4.63
C ILE A 361 4.69 -26.86 5.72
N ARG A 362 5.40 -27.57 6.59
CA ARG A 362 4.88 -28.20 7.80
C ARG A 362 5.51 -27.56 9.04
N GLY A 363 4.70 -27.26 10.05
CA GLY A 363 5.14 -26.70 11.32
C GLY A 363 4.19 -25.63 11.87
N ASP A 364 4.70 -24.82 12.81
CA ASP A 364 3.92 -23.76 13.45
C ASP A 364 3.34 -22.77 12.43
N LYS A 365 2.08 -22.41 12.62
CA LYS A 365 1.32 -21.54 11.71
C LYS A 365 1.90 -20.14 11.62
N THR A 366 2.31 -19.56 12.74
CA THR A 366 2.81 -18.19 12.80
C THR A 366 4.19 -18.10 12.15
N LYS A 367 5.08 -19.04 12.47
CA LYS A 367 6.40 -19.15 11.84
C LYS A 367 6.31 -19.41 10.34
N THR A 368 5.37 -20.26 9.91
CA THR A 368 5.14 -20.52 8.48
C THR A 368 4.73 -19.25 7.73
N LEU A 369 3.84 -18.45 8.31
CA LEU A 369 3.44 -17.17 7.71
C LEU A 369 4.59 -16.14 7.74
N PHE A 370 5.39 -16.11 8.80
CA PHE A 370 6.58 -15.26 8.88
C PHE A 370 7.61 -15.60 7.80
N LEU A 371 7.94 -16.88 7.63
CA LEU A 371 8.81 -17.34 6.55
C LEU A 371 8.27 -16.92 5.17
N GLY A 372 6.95 -16.99 4.97
CA GLY A 372 6.32 -16.46 3.77
C GLY A 372 6.62 -14.97 3.54
N GLU A 373 6.40 -14.11 4.54
CA GLU A 373 6.69 -12.68 4.40
C GLU A 373 8.19 -12.40 4.25
N LEU A 374 9.06 -13.22 4.82
CA LEU A 374 10.51 -13.16 4.66
C LEU A 374 10.90 -13.39 3.18
N ILE A 375 10.44 -14.51 2.60
CA ILE A 375 10.68 -14.88 1.19
C ILE A 375 10.12 -13.81 0.24
N LYS A 376 8.87 -13.39 0.46
CA LYS A 376 8.20 -12.36 -0.34
C LYS A 376 8.95 -11.03 -0.31
N SER A 377 9.45 -10.63 0.86
CA SER A 377 10.16 -9.37 1.04
C SER A 377 11.55 -9.44 0.40
N HIS A 378 12.31 -10.50 0.69
CA HIS A 378 13.69 -10.69 0.23
C HIS A 378 13.80 -10.88 -1.29
N TYR A 379 13.06 -11.85 -1.85
CA TYR A 379 13.12 -12.16 -3.28
C TYR A 379 12.16 -11.30 -4.13
N ARG A 380 11.34 -10.45 -3.52
CA ARG A 380 10.32 -9.64 -4.22
C ARG A 380 9.47 -10.50 -5.17
N ILE A 381 8.95 -11.61 -4.66
CA ILE A 381 8.11 -12.55 -5.40
C ILE A 381 6.73 -12.70 -4.74
N CYS A 382 5.69 -12.96 -5.52
CA CYS A 382 4.41 -13.36 -4.93
C CYS A 382 4.54 -14.76 -4.33
N ILE A 383 3.87 -15.01 -3.20
CA ILE A 383 3.92 -16.33 -2.57
C ILE A 383 2.53 -16.91 -2.33
N LYS A 384 2.43 -18.24 -2.36
CA LYS A 384 1.29 -19.02 -1.86
C LYS A 384 1.82 -20.11 -0.94
N ILE A 385 1.60 -19.92 0.36
CA ILE A 385 1.92 -20.94 1.36
C ILE A 385 0.79 -21.97 1.42
N GLN A 386 1.15 -23.24 1.33
CA GLN A 386 0.30 -24.39 1.62
C GLN A 386 0.79 -25.02 2.92
N SER A 387 0.10 -24.72 4.02
CA SER A 387 0.47 -25.25 5.32
C SER A 387 -0.33 -26.51 5.62
N LYS A 388 0.35 -27.56 6.07
CA LYS A 388 -0.27 -28.66 6.83
C LYS A 388 0.11 -28.46 8.29
N HIS A 389 -0.90 -28.22 9.14
CA HIS A 389 -0.70 -28.06 10.58
C HIS A 389 -0.71 -29.43 11.24
#